data_AF-A0A5B2YXY3-F1
#
_entry.id   AF-A0A5B2YXY3-F1
#
_cell.length_a   1.000
_cell.length_b   1.000
_cell.length_c   1.000
_cell.angle_alpha   90.00
_cell.angle_beta   90.00
_cell.angle_gamma   90.00
#
_symmetry.space_group_name_H-M   'P 1'
#
loop_
_entity.id
_entity.type
_entity.pdbx_description
1 polymer ?
#
loop_
_entity_poly.entity_id
_entity_poly.type
_entity_poly.pdbx_seq_one_letter_code
_entity_poly.pdbx_strand_id
1 'polypeptide(L)'
;MVSLLEYLPIITSGLLLLSILTLVVNRKNLRLQSEYQIYARMIEARLKLETSEPFINMAKESPFFADRFALVDSPDQFYMLRAYIDLYEFIFLLHKTKVIDDQLWTRWMSSAKAMKSIPKFLTVWDKTKSVHSPDFVKFIDSL
;
A
#
# COMPACT_ATOMS: atom_id res chain seq x y z
N MET A 1 20.45 -47.87 30.79
CA MET A 1 20.75 -46.51 30.30
C MET A 1 20.30 -46.46 28.85
N VAL A 2 19.24 -45.72 28.54
CA VAL A 2 18.82 -45.49 27.14
C VAL A 2 19.88 -44.61 26.49
N SER A 3 20.44 -45.03 25.36
CA SER A 3 21.53 -44.28 24.73
C SER A 3 20.98 -43.09 23.94
N LEU A 4 21.74 -41.98 23.88
CA LEU A 4 21.38 -40.78 23.13
C LEU A 4 21.09 -41.09 21.63
N LEU A 5 21.67 -42.18 21.11
CA LEU A 5 21.47 -42.67 19.74
C LEU A 5 20.04 -43.11 19.45
N GLU A 6 19.29 -43.58 20.45
CA GLU A 6 17.89 -44.00 20.28
C GLU A 6 16.95 -42.81 20.06
N TYR A 7 17.32 -41.63 20.56
CA TYR A 7 16.57 -40.39 20.36
C TYR A 7 17.01 -39.62 19.11
N LEU A 8 18.13 -39.99 18.49
CA LEU A 8 18.67 -39.29 17.33
C LEU A 8 17.67 -39.18 16.17
N PRO A 9 16.90 -40.23 15.78
CA PRO A 9 15.90 -40.13 14.72
C PRO A 9 14.76 -39.15 15.05
N ILE A 10 14.36 -39.08 16.32
CA ILE A 10 13.29 -38.18 16.78
C ILE A 10 13.80 -36.72 16.73
N ILE A 11 15.02 -36.49 17.21
CA ILE A 11 15.67 -35.17 17.19
C ILE A 11 15.86 -34.69 15.76
N THR A 12 16.40 -35.52 14.86
CA THR A 12 16.64 -35.14 13.47
C THR A 12 15.33 -34.91 12.71
N SER A 13 14.30 -35.75 12.95
CA SER A 13 12.96 -35.54 12.36
C SER A 13 12.32 -34.25 12.85
N GLY A 14 12.45 -33.92 14.14
CA GLY A 14 11.97 -32.67 14.71
C GLY A 14 12.66 -31.45 14.11
N LEU A 15 13.98 -31.49 13.97
CA LEU A 15 14.76 -30.42 13.33
C LEU A 15 14.39 -30.25 11.85
N LEU A 16 14.17 -31.36 11.14
CA LEU A 16 13.74 -31.33 9.74
C LEU A 16 12.37 -30.66 9.60
N LEU A 17 11.41 -31.03 10.45
CA LEU A 17 10.08 -30.40 10.47
C LEU A 17 10.14 -28.90 10.76
N LEU A 18 10.90 -28.48 11.78
CA LEU A 18 11.11 -27.06 12.09
C LEU A 18 11.75 -26.31 10.92
N SER A 19 12.72 -26.93 10.24
CA SER A 19 13.38 -26.36 9.06
C SER A 19 12.42 -26.19 7.89
N ILE A 20 11.56 -27.18 7.62
CA ILE A 20 10.52 -27.10 6.58
C ILE A 20 9.53 -25.99 6.90
N LEU A 21 9.03 -25.92 8.15
CA LEU A 21 8.11 -24.86 8.57
C LEU A 21 8.72 -23.47 8.42
N THR A 22 9.97 -23.31 8.85
CA THR A 22 10.72 -22.06 8.72
C THR A 22 10.91 -21.68 7.25
N LEU A 23 11.24 -22.65 6.38
CA LEU A 23 11.37 -22.42 4.94
C LEU A 23 10.06 -21.95 4.31
N VAL A 24 8.93 -22.56 4.68
CA VAL A 24 7.60 -22.18 4.19
C VAL A 24 7.25 -20.74 4.59
N VAL A 25 7.45 -20.39 5.87
CA VAL A 25 7.20 -19.05 6.38
C VAL A 25 8.11 -18.02 5.69
N ASN A 26 9.40 -18.32 5.57
CA ASN A 26 10.35 -17.42 4.92
C ASN A 26 10.02 -17.20 3.44
N ARG A 27 9.64 -18.24 2.70
CA ARG A 27 9.19 -18.10 1.30
C ARG A 27 7.97 -17.21 1.18
N LYS A 28 6.99 -17.35 2.09
CA LYS A 28 5.79 -16.51 2.11
C LYS A 28 6.16 -15.05 2.40
N ASN A 29 7.04 -14.80 3.37
CA ASN A 29 7.48 -13.45 3.72
C ASN A 29 8.27 -12.78 2.59
N LEU A 30 9.20 -13.51 1.95
CA LEU A 30 9.95 -13.01 0.79
C LEU A 30 9.03 -12.66 -0.38
N ARG A 31 8.01 -13.48 -0.63
CA ARG A 31 7.01 -13.20 -1.65
C ARG A 31 6.24 -11.92 -1.34
N LEU A 32 5.72 -11.76 -0.12
CA LEU A 32 5.01 -10.55 0.29
C LEU A 32 5.90 -9.31 0.17
N GLN A 33 7.14 -9.37 0.64
CA GLN A 33 8.10 -8.28 0.49
C GLN A 33 8.34 -7.92 -0.97
N SER A 34 8.48 -8.92 -1.85
CA SER A 34 8.66 -8.69 -3.28
C SER A 34 7.43 -8.03 -3.93
N GLU A 35 6.22 -8.46 -3.56
CA GLU A 35 4.96 -7.89 -4.06
C GLU A 35 4.86 -6.41 -3.66
N TYR A 36 5.19 -6.07 -2.41
CA TYR A 36 5.21 -4.69 -1.93
C TYR A 36 6.27 -3.82 -2.61
N GLN A 37 7.47 -4.34 -2.85
CA GLN A 37 8.51 -3.61 -3.57
C GLN A 37 8.12 -3.34 -5.03
N ILE A 38 7.53 -4.32 -5.71
CA ILE A 38 7.03 -4.14 -7.07
C ILE A 38 5.94 -3.07 -7.08
N TYR A 39 4.98 -3.16 -6.16
CA TYR A 39 3.89 -2.21 -6.07
C TYR A 39 4.37 -0.78 -5.84
N ALA A 40 5.31 -0.57 -4.89
CA ALA A 40 5.90 0.74 -4.64
C ALA A 40 6.58 1.33 -5.90
N ARG A 41 7.36 0.51 -6.61
CA ARG A 41 8.01 0.93 -7.88
C ARG A 41 7.00 1.26 -8.97
N MET A 42 5.89 0.51 -9.05
CA MET A 42 4.83 0.79 -10.02
C MET A 42 4.12 2.12 -9.73
N ILE A 43 3.83 2.42 -8.46
CA ILE A 43 3.27 3.73 -8.07
C ILE A 43 4.23 4.85 -8.45
N GLU A 44 5.51 4.72 -8.12
CA GLU A 44 6.53 5.72 -8.43
C GLU A 44 6.63 5.96 -9.95
N ALA A 45 6.72 4.88 -10.75
CA ALA A 45 6.78 4.97 -12.20
C ALA A 45 5.51 5.60 -12.79
N ARG A 46 4.33 5.21 -12.30
CA ARG A 46 3.06 5.80 -12.72
C ARG A 46 3.00 7.29 -12.40
N LEU A 47 3.37 7.69 -11.19
CA LEU A 47 3.35 9.11 -10.80
C LEU A 47 4.25 9.93 -11.73
N LYS A 48 5.47 9.45 -12.00
CA LYS A 48 6.42 10.10 -12.91
C LYS A 48 5.86 10.28 -14.33
N LEU A 49 5.12 9.30 -14.83
CA LEU A 49 4.45 9.38 -16.13
C LEU A 49 3.27 10.36 -16.09
N GLU A 50 2.42 10.26 -15.07
CA GLU A 50 1.20 11.07 -14.95
C GLU A 50 1.49 12.57 -14.74
N THR A 51 2.63 12.92 -14.13
CA THR A 51 3.09 14.30 -13.96
C THR A 51 3.94 14.80 -15.13
N SER A 52 4.11 14.01 -16.18
CA SER A 52 4.86 14.45 -17.36
C SER A 52 3.98 15.34 -18.25
N GLU A 53 4.57 16.40 -18.82
CA GLU A 53 3.86 17.31 -19.71
C GLU A 53 3.20 16.62 -20.91
N PRO A 54 3.84 15.65 -21.61
CA PRO A 54 3.19 14.93 -22.71
C PRO A 54 1.92 14.20 -22.27
N PHE A 55 1.97 13.54 -21.11
CA PHE A 55 0.81 12.83 -20.59
C PHE A 55 -0.30 13.79 -20.17
N ILE A 56 0.04 14.89 -19.49
CA ILE A 56 -0.94 15.90 -19.06
C ILE A 56 -1.67 16.49 -20.28
N ASN A 57 -0.95 16.79 -21.35
CA ASN A 57 -1.53 17.34 -22.57
C ASN A 57 -2.50 16.34 -23.22
N MET A 58 -2.10 15.07 -23.33
CA MET A 58 -2.99 14.00 -23.81
C MET A 58 -4.19 13.77 -22.88
N ALA A 59 -3.99 13.82 -21.57
CA ALA A 59 -5.05 13.59 -20.59
C ALA A 59 -6.14 14.68 -20.69
N LYS A 60 -5.76 15.94 -20.90
CA LYS A 60 -6.70 17.07 -21.05
C LYS A 60 -7.70 16.89 -22.21
N GLU A 61 -7.35 16.11 -23.24
CA GLU A 61 -8.25 15.82 -24.36
C GLU A 61 -9.43 14.92 -23.96
N SER A 62 -9.34 14.23 -22.82
CA SER A 62 -10.39 13.36 -22.31
C SER A 62 -11.31 14.10 -21.33
N PRO A 63 -12.64 14.10 -21.55
CA PRO A 63 -13.61 14.64 -20.60
C PRO A 63 -13.48 14.01 -19.20
N PHE A 64 -13.09 12.73 -19.15
CA PHE A 64 -12.88 12.01 -17.90
C PHE A 64 -11.79 12.62 -17.02
N PHE A 65 -10.67 13.04 -17.62
CA PHE A 65 -9.58 13.70 -16.90
C PHE A 65 -9.84 15.19 -16.72
N ALA A 66 -10.50 15.86 -17.69
CA ALA A 66 -10.88 17.26 -17.57
C ALA A 66 -11.73 17.52 -16.32
N ASP A 67 -12.76 16.70 -16.08
CA ASP A 67 -13.61 16.76 -14.88
C ASP A 67 -12.83 16.63 -13.57
N ARG A 68 -11.73 15.87 -13.59
CA ARG A 68 -10.88 15.62 -12.42
C ARG A 68 -9.93 16.78 -12.17
N PHE A 69 -9.34 17.33 -13.23
CA PHE A 69 -8.45 18.48 -13.14
C PHE A 69 -9.19 19.75 -12.73
N ALA A 70 -10.47 19.89 -13.08
CA ALA A 70 -11.32 21.01 -12.66
C ALA A 70 -11.53 21.09 -11.12
N LEU A 71 -11.18 20.03 -10.37
CA LEU A 71 -11.32 20.00 -8.90
C LEU A 71 -10.19 20.73 -8.17
N VAL A 72 -9.12 21.10 -8.88
CA VAL A 72 -7.87 21.64 -8.32
C VAL A 72 -7.31 22.73 -9.25
N ASP A 73 -6.24 23.43 -8.84
CA ASP A 73 -5.70 24.53 -9.65
C ASP A 73 -4.88 24.03 -10.85
N SER A 74 -4.33 22.81 -10.77
CA SER A 74 -3.51 22.23 -11.82
C SER A 74 -3.59 20.71 -11.87
N PRO A 75 -3.38 20.08 -13.05
CA PRO A 75 -3.27 18.62 -13.16
C PRO A 75 -2.24 18.00 -12.19
N ASP A 76 -1.12 18.69 -11.94
CA ASP A 76 -0.10 18.24 -11.00
C ASP A 76 -0.64 18.16 -9.56
N GLN A 77 -1.45 19.15 -9.13
CA GLN A 77 -2.10 19.09 -7.82
C GLN A 77 -3.02 17.87 -7.72
N PHE A 78 -3.76 17.54 -8.79
CA PHE A 78 -4.64 16.38 -8.82
C PHE A 78 -3.84 15.08 -8.64
N TYR A 79 -2.77 14.91 -9.44
CA TYR A 79 -1.94 13.72 -9.37
C TYR A 79 -1.18 13.60 -8.05
N MET A 80 -0.73 14.71 -7.47
CA MET A 80 -0.12 14.71 -6.14
C MET A 80 -1.11 14.27 -5.07
N LEU A 81 -2.33 14.80 -5.06
CA LEU A 81 -3.37 14.39 -4.10
C LEU A 81 -3.76 12.92 -4.27
N ARG A 82 -3.91 12.46 -5.52
CA ARG A 82 -4.16 11.04 -5.82
C ARG A 82 -3.01 10.15 -5.32
N ALA A 83 -1.76 10.57 -5.49
CA ALA A 83 -0.61 9.82 -5.00
C ALA A 83 -0.61 9.69 -3.47
N TYR A 84 -1.01 10.73 -2.74
CA TYR A 84 -1.21 10.62 -1.29
C TYR A 84 -2.32 9.62 -0.92
N ILE A 85 -3.44 9.62 -1.64
CA ILE A 85 -4.52 8.64 -1.42
C ILE A 85 -4.01 7.20 -1.66
N ASP A 86 -3.34 6.97 -2.79
CA ASP A 86 -2.77 5.66 -3.14
C ASP A 86 -1.74 5.20 -2.09
N LEU A 87 -0.91 6.13 -1.59
CA LEU A 87 0.05 5.88 -0.52
C LEU A 87 -0.67 5.46 0.78
N TYR A 88 -1.73 6.16 1.17
CA TYR A 88 -2.49 5.81 2.37
C TYR A 88 -3.18 4.46 2.26
N GLU A 89 -3.70 4.10 1.09
CA GLU A 89 -4.27 2.76 0.87
C GLU A 89 -3.20 1.68 0.99
N PHE A 90 -2.03 1.92 0.42
CA PHE A 90 -0.92 0.99 0.52
C PHE A 90 -0.51 0.75 1.98
N ILE A 91 -0.33 1.81 2.76
CA ILE A 91 0.02 1.72 4.17
C ILE A 91 -1.09 1.04 4.98
N PHE A 92 -2.35 1.34 4.68
CA PHE A 92 -3.49 0.67 5.29
C PHE A 92 -3.44 -0.85 5.06
N LEU A 93 -3.08 -1.30 3.85
CA LEU A 93 -2.88 -2.71 3.53
C LEU A 93 -1.68 -3.31 4.28
N LEU A 94 -0.57 -2.58 4.39
CA LEU A 94 0.59 -3.03 5.18
C LEU A 94 0.25 -3.23 6.66
N HIS A 95 -0.57 -2.33 7.23
CA HIS A 95 -1.04 -2.48 8.61
C HIS A 95 -2.00 -3.68 8.74
N LYS A 96 -2.98 -3.80 7.84
CA LYS A 96 -3.94 -4.92 7.83
C LYS A 96 -3.24 -6.29 7.71
N THR A 97 -2.10 -6.33 7.03
CA THR A 97 -1.27 -7.54 6.86
C THR A 97 -0.18 -7.70 7.92
N LYS A 98 -0.18 -6.87 8.97
CA LYS A 98 0.77 -6.89 10.10
C LYS A 98 2.24 -6.73 9.69
N VAL A 99 2.49 -5.99 8.62
CA VAL A 99 3.83 -5.68 8.11
C VAL A 99 4.43 -4.48 8.84
N ILE A 100 3.59 -3.52 9.22
CA ILE A 100 3.99 -2.36 10.04
C ILE A 100 3.38 -2.45 11.43
N ASP A 101 4.07 -1.89 12.42
CA ASP A 101 3.63 -1.83 13.81
C ASP A 101 2.63 -0.67 14.08
N ASP A 102 2.03 -0.70 15.27
CA ASP A 102 1.04 0.27 15.71
C ASP A 102 1.62 1.69 15.84
N GLN A 103 2.93 1.82 16.12
CA GLN A 103 3.58 3.12 16.26
C GLN A 103 3.67 3.81 14.89
N LEU A 104 4.15 3.09 13.88
CA LEU A 104 4.21 3.58 12.52
C LEU A 104 2.81 3.82 11.96
N TRP A 105 1.87 2.92 12.25
CA TRP A 105 0.46 3.09 11.89
C TRP A 105 -0.12 4.39 12.46
N THR A 106 0.09 4.68 13.74
CA THR A 106 -0.41 5.90 14.41
C THR A 106 0.11 7.18 13.76
N ARG A 107 1.39 7.20 13.36
CA ARG A 107 1.97 8.33 12.62
C ARG A 107 1.27 8.55 11.27
N TRP A 108 0.98 7.48 10.56
CA TRP A 108 0.31 7.55 9.27
C TRP A 108 -1.15 7.96 9.38
N MET A 109 -1.89 7.45 10.37
CA MET A 109 -3.25 7.92 10.68
C MET A 109 -3.26 9.44 10.93
N SER A 110 -2.29 9.94 11.71
CA SER A 110 -2.18 11.37 11.98
C SER A 110 -1.93 12.18 10.71
N SER A 111 -1.09 11.67 9.80
CA SER A 111 -0.86 12.29 8.48
C SER A 111 -2.11 12.29 7.61
N ALA A 112 -2.83 11.16 7.51
CA ALA A 112 -4.06 11.08 6.73
C ALA A 112 -5.14 12.02 7.28
N LYS A 113 -5.26 12.13 8.61
CA LYS A 113 -6.16 13.09 9.27
C LYS A 113 -5.79 14.54 8.94
N ALA A 114 -4.49 14.87 8.94
CA ALA A 114 -4.03 16.19 8.52
C ALA A 114 -4.37 16.47 7.05
N MET A 115 -4.22 15.49 6.15
CA MET A 115 -4.61 15.65 4.74
C MET A 115 -6.12 15.88 4.57
N LYS A 116 -6.97 15.22 5.35
CA LYS A 116 -8.43 15.48 5.35
C LYS A 116 -8.82 16.91 5.75
N SER A 117 -7.93 17.66 6.42
CA SER A 117 -8.17 19.07 6.71
C SER A 117 -8.02 19.98 5.47
N ILE A 118 -7.46 19.47 4.37
CA ILE A 118 -7.26 20.20 3.12
C ILE A 118 -8.53 20.04 2.25
N PRO A 119 -9.28 21.11 1.94
CA PRO A 119 -10.53 21.00 1.18
C PRO A 119 -10.40 20.30 -0.17
N LYS A 120 -9.31 20.58 -0.91
CA LYS A 120 -9.04 19.93 -2.21
C LYS A 120 -8.82 18.42 -2.08
N PHE A 121 -8.24 17.97 -0.98
CA PHE A 121 -8.08 16.53 -0.74
C PHE A 121 -9.44 15.85 -0.64
N LEU A 122 -10.39 16.45 0.09
CA LEU A 122 -11.75 15.92 0.21
C LEU A 122 -12.47 15.86 -1.15
N THR A 123 -12.37 16.92 -1.95
CA THR A 123 -12.99 16.94 -3.28
C THR A 123 -12.41 15.86 -4.20
N VAL A 124 -11.08 15.70 -4.21
CA VAL A 124 -10.42 14.63 -4.97
C VAL A 124 -10.84 13.26 -4.44
N TRP A 125 -10.82 13.06 -3.12
CA TRP A 125 -11.25 11.83 -2.47
C TRP A 125 -12.69 11.45 -2.87
N ASP A 126 -13.65 12.36 -2.78
CA ASP A 126 -15.04 12.07 -3.14
C ASP A 126 -15.21 11.67 -4.60
N LYS A 127 -14.43 12.28 -5.51
CA LYS A 127 -14.45 11.93 -6.94
C LYS A 127 -13.81 10.57 -7.22
N THR A 128 -12.82 10.14 -6.41
CA THR A 128 -12.02 8.94 -6.70
C THR A 128 -12.31 7.75 -5.80
N LYS A 129 -12.96 7.91 -4.64
CA LYS A 129 -13.13 6.85 -3.63
C LYS A 129 -13.75 5.55 -4.15
N SER A 130 -14.53 5.61 -5.23
CA SER A 130 -15.17 4.44 -5.86
C SER A 130 -14.19 3.43 -6.46
N VAL A 131 -12.93 3.81 -6.76
CA VAL A 131 -11.92 2.88 -7.28
C VAL A 131 -11.14 2.16 -6.18
N HIS A 132 -11.31 2.57 -4.93
CA HIS A 132 -10.55 2.05 -3.80
C HIS A 132 -11.31 0.93 -3.08
N SER A 133 -10.59 0.14 -2.27
CA SER A 133 -11.19 -0.96 -1.54
C SER A 133 -12.24 -0.48 -0.51
N PRO A 134 -13.39 -1.18 -0.35
CA PRO A 134 -14.44 -0.74 0.57
C PRO A 134 -13.98 -0.53 2.02
N ASP A 135 -13.04 -1.35 2.48
CA ASP A 135 -12.47 -1.22 3.83
C ASP A 135 -11.62 0.04 3.98
N PHE A 136 -10.83 0.37 2.95
CA PHE A 136 -10.05 1.61 2.94
C PHE A 136 -10.96 2.84 2.85
N VAL A 137 -12.01 2.78 2.04
CA VAL A 137 -13.02 3.86 1.96
C VAL A 137 -13.63 4.12 3.33
N LYS A 138 -14.11 3.07 4.02
CA LYS A 138 -14.65 3.18 5.38
C LYS A 138 -13.63 3.77 6.35
N PHE A 139 -12.37 3.37 6.25
CA PHE A 139 -11.29 3.91 7.07
C PHE A 139 -11.10 5.40 6.85
N ILE A 140 -10.88 5.85 5.61
CA ILE A 140 -10.66 7.27 5.30
C ILE A 140 -11.89 8.10 5.70
N ASP A 141 -13.10 7.62 5.43
CA ASP A 141 -14.33 8.34 5.79
C ASP A 141 -14.49 8.47 7.31
N SER A 142 -13.94 7.55 8.12
CA SER A 142 -13.99 7.58 9.58
C SER A 142 -12.96 8.49 10.28
N LEU A 143 -11.93 8.96 9.57
CA LEU A 143 -10.86 9.82 10.11
C LEU A 143 -11.31 11.26 10.40
#